data_AF-A0A7M4AUU2-F1
#
_entry.id   AF-A0A7M4AUU2-F1
#
_cell.length_a   1.000
_cell.length_b   1.000
_cell.length_c   1.000
_cell.angle_alpha   90.00
_cell.angle_beta   90.00
_cell.angle_gamma   90.00
#
_symmetry.space_group_name_H-M   'P 1'
#
loop_
_entity.id
_entity.type
_entity.pdbx_description
1 polymer ?
#
loop_
_entity_poly.entity_id
_entity_poly.type
_entity_poly.pdbx_seq_one_letter_code
_entity_poly.pdbx_strand_id
1 'polypeptide(L)'
;MVFYTGIPLWFGFMLADFIGFEEVNVGGFDLYLGWVFGLLVHATMGLQLFGWQAENVVVKPSLTEPGPFAGSVFFLMAFVWFILGAVDFLEDLAGYLFLPLGLLVLLIGTRRLIGNSSPTSQEGGQLADGPEDS
;
A
#
# COMPACT_ATOMS: atom_id res chain seq x y z
N MET A 1 -16.11 -14.78 13.82
CA MET A 1 -16.64 -13.44 13.47
C MET A 1 -15.87 -12.81 12.32
N VAL A 2 -14.52 -12.72 12.34
CA VAL A 2 -13.74 -12.21 11.18
C VAL A 2 -14.02 -12.97 9.87
N PHE A 3 -14.22 -14.29 9.93
CA PHE A 3 -14.60 -15.07 8.74
C PHE A 3 -16.00 -14.72 8.19
N TYR A 4 -16.94 -14.33 9.05
CA TYR A 4 -18.27 -13.88 8.62
C TYR A 4 -18.21 -12.48 8.00
N THR A 5 -17.27 -11.62 8.45
CA THR A 5 -16.99 -10.35 7.78
C THR A 5 -16.26 -10.52 6.44
N GLY A 6 -15.90 -11.74 6.03
CA GLY A 6 -15.45 -12.05 4.67
C GLY A 6 -16.59 -12.16 3.65
N ILE A 7 -17.83 -12.39 4.09
CA ILE A 7 -19.00 -12.53 3.19
C ILE A 7 -19.27 -11.24 2.39
N PRO A 8 -19.25 -10.03 3.00
CA PRO A 8 -19.35 -8.78 2.26
C PRO A 8 -18.29 -8.62 1.16
N LEU A 9 -17.04 -9.05 1.41
CA LEU A 9 -15.97 -8.99 0.41
C LEU A 9 -16.23 -9.99 -0.70
N TRP A 10 -16.51 -11.24 -0.36
CA TRP A 10 -16.86 -12.25 -1.35
C TRP A 10 -18.01 -11.77 -2.25
N PHE A 11 -19.03 -11.16 -1.67
CA PHE A 11 -20.12 -10.55 -2.43
C PHE A 11 -19.63 -9.41 -3.32
N GLY A 12 -18.76 -8.53 -2.81
CA GLY A 12 -18.17 -7.44 -3.59
C GLY A 12 -17.38 -7.93 -4.81
N PHE A 13 -16.52 -8.94 -4.63
CA PHE A 13 -15.77 -9.55 -5.73
C PHE A 13 -16.67 -10.29 -6.72
N MET A 14 -17.66 -11.04 -6.24
CA MET A 14 -18.63 -11.71 -7.11
C MET A 14 -19.47 -10.71 -7.90
N LEU A 15 -19.83 -9.57 -7.31
CA LEU A 15 -20.54 -8.50 -8.00
C LEU A 15 -19.67 -7.83 -9.07
N ALA A 16 -18.39 -7.58 -8.78
CA ALA A 16 -17.44 -7.03 -9.75
C ALA A 16 -17.29 -7.94 -10.98
N ASP A 17 -17.12 -9.25 -10.75
CA ASP A 17 -17.07 -10.30 -11.78
C ASP A 17 -18.38 -10.35 -12.58
N PHE A 18 -19.53 -10.34 -11.90
CA PHE A 18 -20.84 -10.37 -12.57
C PHE A 18 -21.09 -9.19 -13.52
N ILE A 19 -20.63 -7.99 -13.16
CA ILE A 19 -20.77 -6.79 -14.01
C ILE A 19 -19.68 -6.77 -15.10
N GLY A 20 -18.62 -7.57 -14.95
CA GLY A 20 -17.48 -7.64 -15.88
C GLY A 20 -16.52 -6.46 -15.76
N PHE A 21 -16.61 -5.69 -14.67
CA PHE A 21 -15.69 -4.60 -14.34
C PHE A 21 -14.93 -5.00 -13.09
N GLU A 22 -13.80 -5.68 -13.27
CA GLU A 22 -12.99 -6.20 -12.17
C GLU A 22 -12.01 -5.15 -11.62
N GLU A 23 -11.45 -4.32 -12.50
CA GLU A 23 -10.42 -3.34 -12.18
C GLU A 23 -10.72 -1.98 -12.83
N VAL A 24 -10.44 -0.89 -12.10
CA VAL A 24 -10.38 0.47 -12.64
C VAL A 24 -8.94 0.96 -12.57
N ASN A 25 -8.39 1.37 -13.71
CA ASN A 25 -7.11 2.07 -13.71
C ASN A 25 -7.31 3.53 -13.27
N VAL A 26 -6.76 3.90 -12.12
CA VAL A 26 -6.78 5.26 -11.59
C VAL A 26 -5.35 5.78 -11.54
N GLY A 27 -4.97 6.60 -12.52
CA GLY A 27 -3.65 7.25 -12.53
C GLY A 27 -2.47 6.27 -12.66
N GLY A 28 -2.66 5.12 -13.31
CA GLY A 28 -1.64 4.08 -13.46
C GLY A 28 -1.69 2.98 -12.40
N PHE A 29 -2.64 3.03 -11.47
CA PHE A 29 -2.87 2.01 -10.44
C PHE A 29 -4.13 1.22 -10.73
N ASP A 30 -4.09 -0.09 -10.52
CA ASP A 30 -5.24 -0.96 -10.71
C ASP A 30 -6.01 -1.07 -9.39
N LEU A 31 -7.21 -0.50 -9.35
CA LEU A 31 -8.11 -0.58 -8.21
C LEU A 31 -9.15 -1.67 -8.48
N TYR A 32 -9.07 -2.77 -7.73
CA TYR A 32 -10.07 -3.83 -7.80
C TYR A 32 -11.44 -3.36 -7.29
N LEU A 33 -12.47 -3.39 -8.16
CA LEU A 33 -13.83 -3.01 -7.77
C LEU A 33 -14.40 -3.94 -6.69
N GLY A 34 -13.91 -5.17 -6.62
CA GLY A 34 -14.31 -6.11 -5.57
C GLY A 34 -14.04 -5.57 -4.16
N TRP A 35 -12.88 -4.93 -3.96
CA TRP A 35 -12.55 -4.24 -2.72
C TRP A 35 -13.50 -3.06 -2.47
N VAL A 36 -13.80 -2.26 -3.49
CA VAL A 36 -14.69 -1.10 -3.39
C VAL A 36 -16.11 -1.51 -2.98
N PHE A 37 -16.71 -2.46 -3.70
CA PHE A 37 -18.05 -2.96 -3.41
C PHE A 37 -18.11 -3.66 -2.06
N GLY A 38 -17.11 -4.48 -1.73
CA GLY A 38 -17.05 -5.18 -0.45
C GLY A 38 -17.00 -4.22 0.73
N LEU A 39 -16.17 -3.16 0.64
CA LEU A 39 -16.07 -2.12 1.66
C LEU A 39 -17.36 -1.28 1.79
N LEU A 40 -18.06 -1.02 0.68
CA LEU A 40 -19.38 -0.37 0.71
C LEU A 40 -20.42 -1.22 1.46
N VAL A 41 -20.41 -2.53 1.23
CA VAL A 41 -21.28 -3.45 1.96
C VAL A 41 -20.88 -3.52 3.44
N HIS A 42 -19.58 -3.53 3.77
CA HIS A 42 -19.15 -3.43 5.17
C HIS A 42 -19.64 -2.15 5.83
N ALA A 43 -19.50 -1.01 5.17
CA ALA A 43 -19.90 0.27 5.71
C ALA A 43 -21.41 0.31 5.98
N THR A 44 -22.22 -0.10 4.99
CA THR A 44 -23.69 -0.09 5.11
C THR A 44 -24.19 -1.11 6.14
N MET A 45 -23.66 -2.33 6.14
CA MET A 45 -24.04 -3.38 7.07
C MET A 45 -23.60 -3.07 8.51
N GLY A 46 -22.41 -2.49 8.68
CA GLY A 46 -21.92 -2.01 9.97
C GLY A 46 -22.79 -0.87 10.51
N LEU A 47 -23.22 0.06 9.65
CA LEU A 47 -24.13 1.15 10.01
C LEU A 47 -25.49 0.62 10.48
N GLN A 48 -26.04 -0.35 9.76
CA GLN A 48 -27.31 -0.98 10.11
C GLN A 48 -27.22 -1.70 11.46
N LEU A 49 -26.15 -2.47 11.69
CA LEU A 49 -25.91 -3.16 12.96
C LEU A 49 -25.65 -2.19 14.12
N PHE A 50 -25.08 -1.02 13.83
CA PHE A 50 -24.90 0.07 14.79
C PHE A 50 -26.23 0.74 15.19
N GLY A 51 -27.34 0.40 14.53
CA GLY A 51 -28.64 1.00 14.80
C GLY A 51 -28.81 2.38 14.18
N TRP A 52 -28.00 2.73 13.15
CA TRP A 52 -28.15 4.00 12.46
C TRP A 52 -29.50 4.04 11.73
N GLN A 53 -30.41 4.90 12.19
CA GLN A 53 -31.61 5.28 11.44
C GLN A 53 -31.31 6.55 10.63
N ALA A 54 -31.41 6.48 9.31
CA ALA A 54 -31.08 7.60 8.42
C ALA A 54 -31.91 8.86 8.71
N GLU A 55 -33.08 8.73 9.34
CA GLU A 55 -33.98 9.80 9.73
C GLU A 55 -33.62 10.51 11.05
N ASN A 56 -32.80 9.91 11.91
CA ASN A 56 -32.56 10.38 13.29
C ASN A 56 -31.09 10.78 13.55
N VAL A 57 -30.51 11.60 12.67
CA VAL A 57 -29.08 12.01 12.76
C VAL A 57 -28.78 12.94 13.97
N VAL A 58 -29.80 13.42 14.69
CA VAL A 58 -29.64 14.48 15.72
C VAL A 58 -29.94 14.02 17.16
N VAL A 59 -30.39 12.79 17.39
CA VAL A 59 -30.87 12.39 18.73
C VAL A 59 -29.83 11.54 19.49
N LYS A 60 -29.57 11.94 20.74
CA LYS A 60 -28.56 11.40 21.67
C LYS A 60 -28.46 9.86 21.65
N PRO A 61 -27.24 9.28 21.65
CA PRO A 61 -27.06 7.84 21.75
C PRO A 61 -27.51 7.35 23.14
N SER A 62 -28.43 6.38 23.19
CA SER A 62 -28.78 5.70 24.43
C SER A 62 -27.73 4.60 24.71
N LEU A 63 -27.13 4.60 25.90
CA LEU A 63 -26.09 3.63 26.29
C LEU A 63 -26.65 2.25 26.68
N THR A 64 -27.95 2.02 26.46
CA THR A 64 -28.68 0.84 26.94
C THR A 64 -29.08 -0.10 25.81
N GLU A 65 -28.76 0.25 24.56
CA GLU A 65 -29.08 -0.57 23.40
C GLU A 65 -27.93 -1.53 23.03
N PRO A 66 -28.22 -2.81 22.71
CA PRO A 66 -27.21 -3.77 22.28
C PRO A 66 -26.69 -3.53 20.84
N GLY A 67 -27.34 -2.67 20.05
CA GLY A 67 -26.98 -2.36 18.67
C GLY A 67 -25.59 -1.71 18.51
N PRO A 68 -25.29 -0.59 19.19
CA PRO A 68 -23.99 0.07 19.12
C PRO A 68 -22.79 -0.84 19.45
N PHE A 69 -22.97 -1.81 20.35
CA PHE A 69 -21.95 -2.80 20.69
C PHE A 69 -21.72 -3.80 19.54
N ALA A 70 -22.78 -4.35 18.96
CA ALA A 70 -22.66 -5.28 17.83
C ALA A 70 -22.07 -4.61 16.59
N GLY A 71 -22.50 -3.38 16.26
CA GLY A 71 -21.98 -2.60 15.14
C GLY A 71 -20.50 -2.25 15.31
N SER A 72 -20.07 -1.81 16.52
CA SER A 72 -18.66 -1.49 16.78
C SER A 72 -17.75 -2.72 16.70
N VAL A 73 -18.18 -3.87 17.22
CA VAL A 73 -17.45 -5.14 17.06
C VAL A 73 -17.38 -5.54 15.58
N PHE A 74 -18.47 -5.40 14.83
CA PHE A 74 -18.46 -5.67 13.39
C PHE A 74 -17.47 -4.77 12.64
N PHE A 75 -17.47 -3.46 12.91
CA PHE A 75 -16.52 -2.52 12.30
C PHE A 75 -15.07 -2.86 12.64
N LEU A 76 -14.78 -3.21 13.90
CA LEU A 76 -13.43 -3.61 14.31
C LEU A 76 -12.95 -4.85 13.53
N MET A 77 -13.84 -5.82 13.31
CA MET A 77 -13.54 -7.04 12.57
C MET A 77 -13.47 -6.81 11.05
N ALA A 78 -14.26 -5.88 10.51
CA ALA A 78 -14.19 -5.45 9.11
C ALA A 78 -12.92 -4.64 8.83
N PHE A 79 -12.43 -3.89 9.82
CA PHE A 79 -11.21 -3.08 9.71
C PHE A 79 -9.96 -3.92 9.42
N VAL A 80 -9.90 -5.16 9.91
CA VAL A 80 -8.82 -6.10 9.56
C VAL A 80 -8.75 -6.32 8.06
N TRP A 81 -9.90 -6.50 7.40
CA TRP A 81 -9.95 -6.68 5.96
C TRP A 81 -9.62 -5.40 5.19
N PHE A 82 -10.03 -4.24 5.72
CA PHE A 82 -9.62 -2.96 5.16
C PHE A 82 -8.09 -2.79 5.19
N ILE A 83 -7.41 -3.18 6.28
CA ILE A 83 -5.95 -3.15 6.35
C ILE A 83 -5.35 -4.08 5.28
N LEU A 84 -5.89 -5.29 5.10
CA LEU A 84 -5.40 -6.23 4.09
C LEU A 84 -5.53 -5.65 2.68
N GLY A 85 -6.69 -5.10 2.32
CA GLY A 85 -6.89 -4.45 1.02
C GLY A 85 -6.04 -3.18 0.84
N ALA A 86 -5.79 -2.43 1.92
CA ALA A 86 -4.88 -1.29 1.87
C ALA A 86 -3.42 -1.72 1.68
N VAL A 87 -2.99 -2.82 2.30
CA VAL A 87 -1.63 -3.38 2.10
C VAL A 87 -1.46 -3.86 0.67
N ASP A 88 -2.45 -4.57 0.13
CA ASP A 88 -2.51 -5.03 -1.27
C ASP A 88 -2.36 -3.84 -2.24
N PHE A 89 -3.19 -2.81 -2.09
CA PHE A 89 -3.08 -1.58 -2.89
C PHE A 89 -1.74 -0.85 -2.71
N LEU A 90 -1.21 -0.81 -1.48
CA LEU A 90 0.09 -0.19 -1.19
C LEU A 90 1.26 -0.98 -1.77
N GLU A 91 1.14 -2.31 -1.91
CA GLU A 91 2.15 -3.16 -2.54
C GLU A 91 2.33 -2.78 -4.01
N ASP A 92 1.23 -2.63 -4.75
CA ASP A 92 1.26 -2.20 -6.14
C ASP A 92 1.81 -0.77 -6.29
N LEU A 93 1.38 0.15 -5.41
CA LEU A 93 1.88 1.52 -5.37
C LEU A 93 3.39 1.56 -5.05
N ALA A 94 3.84 0.72 -4.11
CA ALA A 94 5.23 0.58 -3.74
C ALA A 94 6.05 0.02 -4.91
N GLY A 95 5.56 -1.01 -5.60
CA GLY A 95 6.20 -1.55 -6.80
C GLY A 95 6.38 -0.47 -7.87
N TYR A 96 5.33 0.30 -8.16
CA TYR A 96 5.38 1.37 -9.15
C TYR A 96 6.38 2.49 -8.79
N LEU A 97 6.46 2.88 -7.51
CA LEU A 97 7.32 3.99 -7.06
C LEU A 97 8.78 3.56 -6.80
N PHE A 98 8.98 2.45 -6.08
CA PHE A 98 10.30 2.04 -5.61
C PHE A 98 11.13 1.35 -6.68
N LEU A 99 10.52 0.67 -7.64
CA LEU A 99 11.26 -0.06 -8.67
C LEU A 99 12.05 0.87 -9.62
N PRO A 100 11.45 1.93 -10.20
CA PRO A 100 12.22 2.91 -10.99
C PRO A 100 13.20 3.72 -10.13
N LEU A 101 12.79 4.11 -8.91
CA LEU A 101 13.64 4.87 -7.99
C LEU A 101 14.86 4.05 -7.53
N GLY A 102 14.65 2.78 -7.20
CA GLY A 102 15.70 1.84 -6.79
C GLY A 102 16.71 1.61 -7.92
N LEU A 103 16.24 1.46 -9.16
CA LEU A 103 17.12 1.35 -10.32
C LEU A 103 17.96 2.62 -10.53
N LEU A 104 17.37 3.80 -10.36
CA LEU A 104 18.08 5.07 -10.45
C LEU A 104 19.17 5.20 -9.37
N VAL A 105 18.83 4.86 -8.12
CA VAL A 105 19.79 4.87 -7.00
C VAL A 105 20.93 3.88 -7.25
N LEU A 106 20.64 2.68 -7.74
CA LEU A 106 21.65 1.70 -8.10
C LEU A 106 22.59 2.23 -9.19
N LEU A 107 22.06 2.80 -10.27
CA LEU A 107 22.87 3.38 -11.33
C LEU A 107 23.80 4.50 -10.83
N ILE A 108 23.29 5.40 -9.97
CA ILE A 108 24.09 6.47 -9.38
C ILE A 108 25.15 5.89 -8.43
N GLY A 109 24.79 4.93 -7.59
CA GLY A 109 25.68 4.26 -6.65
C GLY A 109 26.83 3.54 -7.37
N THR A 110 26.51 2.74 -8.39
CA THR A 110 27.49 2.02 -9.21
C THR A 110 28.42 2.98 -9.95
N ARG A 111 27.91 4.08 -10.52
CA ARG A 111 28.75 5.11 -11.16
C ARG A 111 29.74 5.74 -10.19
N ARG A 112 29.30 6.03 -8.95
CA ARG A 112 30.17 6.62 -7.92
C ARG A 112 31.25 5.64 -7.44
N LEU A 113 30.91 4.35 -7.31
CA LEU A 113 31.87 3.28 -6.98
C LEU A 113 32.97 3.15 -8.05
N ILE A 114 32.59 3.15 -9.32
CA ILE A 114 33.54 3.05 -10.44
C ILE A 114 34.41 4.31 -10.57
N GLY A 115 33.84 5.49 -10.36
CA GLY A 115 34.58 6.76 -10.43
C GLY A 115 35.60 6.95 -9.29
N ASN A 116 35.34 6.35 -8.13
CA ASN A 116 36.27 6.39 -6.99
C ASN A 116 37.28 5.22 -6.98
N SER A 117 37.14 4.23 -7.88
CA SER A 117 38.07 3.10 -7.98
C SER A 117 39.25 3.35 -8.94
N SER A 118 39.47 4.59 -9.40
CA SER A 118 40.71 4.92 -10.10
C SER A 118 41.91 4.66 -9.17
N PRO A 119 42.82 3.75 -9.53
CA PRO A 119 43.97 3.48 -8.72
C PRO A 119 44.83 4.74 -8.70
N THR A 120 45.29 5.13 -7.52
CA THR A 120 46.47 5.96 -7.33
C THR A 120 47.54 5.49 -8.32
N SER A 121 47.69 6.22 -9.41
CA SER A 121 48.70 6.02 -10.46
C SER A 121 49.27 7.39 -10.76
N GLN A 122 50.28 7.77 -9.97
CA GLN A 122 51.32 8.79 -10.16
C GLN A 122 51.92 9.02 -8.75
N GLU A 123 53.21 8.88 -8.47
CA GLU A 123 54.43 9.03 -9.28
C GLU A 123 55.34 7.78 -9.07
N GLY A 124 56.07 7.25 -10.06
CA GLY A 124 56.78 7.96 -11.12
C GLY A 124 58.24 8.13 -10.70
N GLY A 125 59.06 7.11 -10.93
CA GLY A 125 60.51 7.18 -10.71
C GLY A 125 61.13 8.29 -11.55
N GLN A 126 62.00 9.07 -10.92
CA GLN A 126 62.89 10.01 -11.59
C GLN A 126 64.29 9.38 -11.64
N LEU A 127 64.56 8.67 -12.74
CA LEU A 127 65.93 8.45 -13.23
C LEU A 127 66.33 9.70 -13.99
N ALA A 128 67.22 10.50 -13.42
CA ALA A 128 68.05 11.49 -14.10
C ALA A 128 69.36 11.54 -13.29
N ASP A 129 70.33 10.75 -13.72
CA ASP A 129 71.47 11.21 -14.54
C ASP A 129 72.59 11.73 -13.64
N GLY A 130 73.79 11.15 -13.83
CA GLY A 130 74.97 11.48 -13.04
C GLY A 130 75.41 12.94 -13.24
N PRO A 131 76.39 13.38 -12.44
CA PRO A 131 77.72 13.35 -13.01
C PRO A 131 78.81 12.84 -12.08
N GLU A 132 79.91 12.48 -12.74
CA GLU A 132 81.21 12.04 -12.25
C GLU A 132 81.90 13.04 -11.28
N ASP A 133 82.88 12.47 -10.57
CA ASP A 133 84.08 13.08 -9.97
C ASP A 133 83.96 14.03 -8.77
N SER A 134 84.42 13.55 -7.61
CA SER A 134 85.74 13.89 -6.99
C SER A 134 85.96 13.15 -5.67
#